data_AF-A0A2E9K1R1-F1
#
_entry.id   AF-A0A2E9K1R1-F1
#
_cell.length_a   1.000
_cell.length_b   1.000
_cell.length_c   1.000
_cell.angle_alpha   90.00
_cell.angle_beta   90.00
_cell.angle_gamma   90.00
#
_symmetry.space_group_name_H-M   'P 1'
#
loop_
_entity.id
_entity.type
_entity.pdbx_description
1 polymer ?
#
loop_
_entity_poly.entity_id
_entity_poly.type
_entity_poly.pdbx_seq_one_letter_code
_entity_poly.pdbx_strand_id
1 'polypeptide(L)'
;MRNVEQNESLARRIKRRGPIFVRGYFATKKNRNNLYFESFLELAALLHFENDPTVNFIDTQPATLLIEINGVMRPYTPDLLIRSATGQLTYVEVKPSEKAARDDILSKHEDIKRFFNSHGRSFEVFTEVNLPAARLKNLEKMYHGASNFFNATPDIDSALAALPEQATIEEALTHLEAANVHPSMLDYLLFNDYFKVDMQTDMHAESTIYSNVA
;
A
#
# COMPACT_ATOMS: atom_id res chain seq x y z
N MET A 1 -23.66 -15.76 54.77
CA MET A 1 -22.68 -15.32 53.76
C MET A 1 -22.76 -16.28 52.59
N ARG A 2 -23.04 -15.82 51.37
CA ARG A 2 -23.06 -16.71 50.18
C ARG A 2 -21.61 -17.02 49.81
N ASN A 3 -21.25 -18.31 49.75
CA ASN A 3 -19.94 -18.77 49.30
C ASN A 3 -19.71 -18.33 47.85
N VAL A 4 -18.76 -17.43 47.65
CA VAL A 4 -18.38 -16.88 46.34
C VAL A 4 -17.44 -17.83 45.58
N GLU A 5 -16.89 -18.86 46.26
CA GLU A 5 -15.85 -19.75 45.73
C GLU A 5 -16.34 -20.85 44.78
N GLN A 6 -17.66 -21.06 44.63
CA GLN A 6 -18.21 -22.12 43.75
C GLN A 6 -18.79 -21.60 42.43
N ASN A 7 -18.47 -20.37 42.02
CA ASN A 7 -19.09 -19.76 40.84
C ASN A 7 -18.13 -19.73 39.63
N GLU A 8 -17.87 -20.90 39.04
CA GLU A 8 -17.13 -21.03 37.77
C GLU A 8 -17.81 -20.29 36.59
N SER A 9 -19.02 -19.75 36.78
CA SER A 9 -19.81 -19.05 35.77
C SER A 9 -19.57 -17.54 35.68
N LEU A 10 -18.64 -16.97 36.45
CA LEU A 10 -18.34 -15.52 36.43
C LEU A 10 -17.49 -15.07 35.23
N ALA A 11 -17.03 -15.99 34.38
CA ALA A 11 -16.37 -15.63 33.12
C ALA A 11 -17.39 -14.98 32.17
N ARG A 12 -17.31 -13.65 32.02
CA ARG A 12 -18.09 -12.92 31.01
C ARG A 12 -17.85 -13.56 29.65
N ARG A 13 -18.88 -14.17 29.06
CA ARG A 13 -18.83 -14.67 27.68
C ARG A 13 -18.52 -13.48 26.77
N ILE A 14 -17.29 -13.37 26.28
CA ILE A 14 -16.93 -12.37 25.27
C ILE A 14 -17.80 -12.70 24.06
N LYS A 15 -18.80 -11.84 23.78
CA LYS A 15 -19.55 -11.93 22.53
C LYS A 15 -18.50 -11.87 21.42
N ARG A 16 -18.50 -12.86 20.51
CA ARG A 16 -17.62 -12.85 19.33
C ARG A 16 -17.65 -11.44 18.77
N ARG A 17 -16.51 -10.74 18.77
CA ARG A 17 -16.43 -9.42 18.16
C ARG A 17 -16.84 -9.62 16.71
N GLY A 18 -17.78 -8.80 16.24
CA GLY A 18 -18.11 -8.78 14.82
C GLY A 18 -16.85 -8.50 13.98
N PRO A 19 -16.89 -8.71 12.67
CA PRO A 19 -15.78 -8.33 11.79
C PRO A 19 -15.38 -6.88 12.06
N ILE A 20 -14.09 -6.61 12.19
CA ILE A 20 -13.59 -5.24 12.20
C ILE A 20 -13.69 -4.75 10.76
N PHE A 21 -14.60 -3.82 10.50
CA PHE A 21 -14.71 -3.16 9.21
C PHE A 21 -13.65 -2.06 9.14
N VAL A 22 -12.71 -2.22 8.22
CA VAL A 22 -11.67 -1.23 7.96
C VAL A 22 -12.01 -0.52 6.68
N ARG A 23 -12.36 0.76 6.81
CA ARG A 23 -12.64 1.65 5.69
C ARG A 23 -12.12 3.03 6.01
N GLY A 24 -11.69 3.76 5.01
CA GLY A 24 -11.11 5.07 5.22
C GLY A 24 -10.68 5.74 3.93
N TYR A 25 -9.92 6.81 4.10
CA TYR A 25 -9.32 7.55 2.99
C TYR A 25 -7.81 7.46 3.08
N PHE A 26 -7.17 7.23 1.94
CA PHE A 26 -5.74 7.22 1.73
C PHE A 26 -5.33 8.53 1.07
N ALA A 27 -4.41 9.25 1.70
CA ALA A 27 -3.84 10.47 1.12
C ALA A 27 -2.76 10.08 0.11
N THR A 28 -2.79 10.69 -1.07
CA THR A 28 -1.89 10.34 -2.17
C THR A 28 -1.42 11.61 -2.86
N LYS A 29 -0.20 11.57 -3.40
CA LYS A 29 0.30 12.59 -4.33
C LYS A 29 0.00 12.23 -5.79
N LYS A 30 -0.45 11.02 -6.05
CA LYS A 30 -0.75 10.45 -7.38
C LYS A 30 -2.23 10.60 -7.76
N ASN A 31 -3.01 11.33 -6.98
CA ASN A 31 -4.35 11.79 -7.33
C ASN A 31 -4.60 13.18 -6.72
N ARG A 32 -5.59 13.92 -7.24
CA ARG A 32 -6.04 15.19 -6.64
C ARG A 32 -6.90 14.98 -5.39
N ASN A 33 -7.55 13.83 -5.29
CA ASN A 33 -8.44 13.49 -4.17
C ASN A 33 -7.81 12.39 -3.32
N ASN A 34 -8.19 12.34 -2.05
CA ASN A 34 -7.93 11.17 -1.22
C ASN A 34 -8.74 9.98 -1.74
N LEU A 35 -8.15 8.79 -1.68
CA LEU A 35 -8.68 7.56 -2.25
C LEU A 35 -9.40 6.74 -1.20
N TYR A 36 -10.57 6.19 -1.51
CA TYR A 36 -11.37 5.44 -0.54
C TYR A 36 -11.02 3.95 -0.60
N PHE A 37 -10.89 3.30 0.56
CA PHE A 37 -10.66 1.86 0.66
C PHE A 37 -11.63 1.21 1.65
N GLU A 38 -11.93 -0.06 1.44
CA GLU A 38 -12.90 -0.85 2.23
C GLU A 38 -12.29 -2.11 2.87
N SER A 39 -10.97 -2.30 2.72
CA SER A 39 -10.24 -3.39 3.35
C SER A 39 -8.78 -3.05 3.65
N PHE A 40 -8.17 -3.82 4.56
CA PHE A 40 -6.72 -3.74 4.80
C PHE A 40 -5.90 -4.11 3.57
N LEU A 41 -6.40 -5.03 2.73
CA LEU A 41 -5.69 -5.45 1.54
C LEU A 41 -5.70 -4.37 0.46
N GLU A 42 -6.79 -3.61 0.34
CA GLU A 42 -6.83 -2.40 -0.51
C GLU A 42 -5.88 -1.33 0.02
N LEU A 43 -5.85 -1.07 1.33
CA LEU A 43 -4.88 -0.14 1.91
C LEU A 43 -3.43 -0.57 1.61
N ALA A 44 -3.14 -1.87 1.72
CA ALA A 44 -1.84 -2.44 1.37
C ALA A 44 -1.50 -2.26 -0.12
N ALA A 45 -2.47 -2.47 -1.02
CA ALA A 45 -2.30 -2.23 -2.44
C ALA A 45 -2.04 -0.74 -2.75
N LEU A 46 -2.76 0.17 -2.09
CA LEU A 46 -2.56 1.62 -2.22
C LEU A 46 -1.15 2.03 -1.77
N LEU A 47 -0.67 1.53 -0.63
CA LEU A 47 0.71 1.76 -0.17
C LEU A 47 1.75 1.23 -1.17
N HIS A 48 1.51 0.04 -1.74
CA HIS A 48 2.38 -0.55 -2.73
C HIS A 48 2.51 0.33 -3.98
N PHE A 49 1.39 0.74 -4.58
CA PHE A 49 1.40 1.56 -5.79
C PHE A 49 1.80 3.00 -5.54
N GLU A 50 1.56 3.56 -4.34
CA GLU A 50 2.04 4.89 -3.97
C GLU A 50 3.57 4.94 -3.90
N ASN A 51 4.21 3.89 -3.37
CA ASN A 51 5.67 3.78 -3.32
C ASN A 51 6.32 3.45 -4.67
N ASP A 52 5.59 2.83 -5.62
CA ASP A 52 6.16 2.45 -6.93
C ASP A 52 6.51 3.69 -7.79
N PRO A 53 7.81 3.96 -8.07
CA PRO A 53 8.22 5.12 -8.85
C PRO A 53 7.78 5.06 -10.32
N THR A 54 7.40 3.87 -10.83
CA THR A 54 6.90 3.70 -12.19
C THR A 54 5.42 4.07 -12.33
N VAL A 55 4.72 4.31 -11.22
CA VAL A 55 3.30 4.71 -11.19
C VAL A 55 3.18 6.20 -10.98
N ASN A 56 2.42 6.88 -11.84
CA ASN A 56 2.18 8.33 -11.75
C ASN A 56 0.73 8.72 -11.43
N PHE A 57 -0.19 7.75 -11.43
CA PHE A 57 -1.58 7.99 -11.05
C PHE A 57 -2.23 6.75 -10.47
N ILE A 58 -3.05 6.95 -9.45
CA ILE A 58 -3.84 5.92 -8.76
C ILE A 58 -5.25 6.47 -8.56
N ASP A 59 -6.26 5.63 -8.78
CA ASP A 59 -7.65 5.93 -8.41
C ASP A 59 -8.32 4.70 -7.82
N THR A 60 -9.36 4.90 -7.01
CA THR A 60 -10.15 3.82 -6.38
C THR A 60 -11.56 3.81 -6.96
N GLN A 61 -12.07 2.64 -7.30
CA GLN A 61 -13.42 2.44 -7.86
C GLN A 61 -13.72 3.41 -9.04
N PRO A 62 -12.85 3.43 -10.07
CA PRO A 62 -12.79 4.51 -11.07
C PRO A 62 -14.07 4.67 -11.90
N ALA A 63 -14.75 3.55 -12.18
CA ALA A 63 -16.00 3.51 -12.94
C ALA A 63 -16.65 2.13 -12.84
N THR A 64 -17.98 2.10 -12.98
CA THR A 64 -18.73 0.85 -13.19
C THR A 64 -18.94 0.62 -14.68
N LEU A 65 -18.44 -0.49 -15.18
CA LEU A 65 -18.49 -0.90 -16.59
C LEU A 65 -19.48 -2.05 -16.75
N LEU A 66 -20.16 -2.12 -17.89
CA LEU A 66 -20.98 -3.29 -18.24
C LEU A 66 -20.14 -4.25 -19.08
N ILE A 67 -19.83 -5.41 -18.53
CA ILE A 67 -18.93 -6.40 -19.15
C ILE A 67 -19.59 -7.78 -19.22
N GLU A 68 -19.26 -8.57 -20.23
CA GLU A 68 -19.71 -9.95 -20.32
C GLU A 68 -18.87 -10.84 -19.38
N ILE A 69 -19.51 -11.50 -18.43
CA ILE A 69 -18.89 -12.48 -17.53
C ILE A 69 -19.72 -13.77 -17.60
N ASN A 70 -19.07 -14.88 -17.95
CA ASN A 70 -19.70 -16.18 -18.19
C ASN A 70 -20.91 -16.08 -19.14
N GLY A 71 -20.78 -15.32 -20.24
CA GLY A 71 -21.83 -15.14 -21.24
C GLY A 71 -22.98 -14.20 -20.84
N VAL A 72 -22.87 -13.50 -19.71
CA VAL A 72 -23.92 -12.59 -19.21
C VAL A 72 -23.34 -11.20 -18.96
N MET A 73 -24.00 -10.16 -19.49
CA MET A 73 -23.64 -8.77 -19.19
C MET A 73 -23.88 -8.44 -17.72
N ARG A 74 -22.85 -7.99 -17.01
CA ARG A 74 -22.88 -7.65 -15.59
C ARG A 74 -22.18 -6.32 -15.33
N PRO A 75 -22.67 -5.50 -14.39
CA PRO A 75 -21.92 -4.36 -13.91
C PRO A 75 -20.68 -4.84 -13.16
N TYR A 76 -19.56 -4.16 -13.39
CA TYR A 76 -18.28 -4.45 -12.79
C TYR A 76 -17.55 -3.15 -12.46
N THR A 77 -17.10 -3.02 -11.23
CA THR A 77 -16.32 -1.88 -10.74
C THR A 77 -14.97 -2.42 -10.30
N PRO A 78 -13.87 -2.07 -10.99
CA PRO A 78 -12.52 -2.39 -10.54
C PRO A 78 -12.23 -1.73 -9.19
N ASP A 79 -11.41 -2.35 -8.35
CA ASP A 79 -11.04 -1.74 -7.07
C ASP A 79 -10.09 -0.56 -7.29
N LEU A 80 -9.08 -0.70 -8.16
CA LEU A 80 -8.12 0.36 -8.46
C LEU A 80 -7.93 0.58 -9.97
N LEU A 81 -7.51 1.80 -10.32
CA LEU A 81 -6.93 2.16 -11.61
C LEU A 81 -5.53 2.71 -11.41
N ILE A 82 -4.56 2.10 -12.07
CA ILE A 82 -3.16 2.50 -12.06
C ILE A 82 -2.77 3.04 -13.43
N ARG A 83 -2.04 4.15 -13.47
CA ARG A 83 -1.36 4.62 -14.68
C ARG A 83 0.14 4.60 -14.47
N SER A 84 0.85 3.90 -15.34
CA SER A 84 2.31 3.94 -15.37
C SER A 84 2.83 5.27 -15.90
N ALA A 85 4.09 5.57 -15.65
CA ALA A 85 4.81 6.69 -16.24
C ALA A 85 4.82 6.65 -17.78
N THR A 86 4.72 5.45 -18.37
CA THR A 86 4.60 5.26 -19.83
C THR A 86 3.19 5.48 -20.37
N GLY A 87 2.20 5.71 -19.50
CA GLY A 87 0.80 5.96 -19.87
C GLY A 87 -0.06 4.70 -19.97
N GLN A 88 0.49 3.51 -19.74
CA GLN A 88 -0.30 2.28 -19.69
C GLN A 88 -1.27 2.34 -18.51
N LEU A 89 -2.51 1.95 -18.77
CA LEU A 89 -3.56 1.91 -17.77
C LEU A 89 -3.84 0.45 -17.40
N THR A 90 -3.79 0.17 -16.10
CA THR A 90 -4.00 -1.15 -15.49
C THR A 90 -5.14 -1.06 -14.50
N TYR A 91 -6.15 -1.90 -14.69
CA TYR A 91 -7.25 -2.08 -13.73
C TYR A 91 -6.90 -3.22 -12.79
N VAL A 92 -7.06 -3.00 -11.49
CA VAL A 92 -6.64 -3.95 -10.47
C VAL A 92 -7.85 -4.39 -9.65
N GLU A 93 -8.03 -5.70 -9.53
CA GLU A 93 -8.93 -6.31 -8.55
C GLU A 93 -8.10 -6.70 -7.31
N VAL A 94 -8.51 -6.27 -6.13
CA VAL A 94 -7.85 -6.57 -4.87
C VAL A 94 -8.60 -7.68 -4.15
N LYS A 95 -7.94 -8.84 -3.94
CA LYS A 95 -8.62 -10.00 -3.38
C LYS A 95 -7.67 -10.92 -2.62
N PRO A 96 -8.11 -11.53 -1.50
CA PRO A 96 -7.32 -12.56 -0.84
C PRO A 96 -6.96 -13.70 -1.79
N SER A 97 -5.72 -14.18 -1.74
CA SER A 97 -5.22 -15.22 -2.67
C SER A 97 -6.09 -16.48 -2.66
N GLU A 98 -6.52 -16.93 -1.48
CA GLU A 98 -7.43 -18.06 -1.30
C GLU A 98 -8.76 -17.88 -2.05
N LYS A 99 -9.28 -16.66 -2.13
CA LYS A 99 -10.52 -16.35 -2.85
C LYS A 99 -10.26 -16.11 -4.34
N ALA A 100 -9.11 -15.58 -4.70
CA ALA A 100 -8.69 -15.36 -6.08
C ALA A 100 -8.44 -16.69 -6.82
N ALA A 101 -8.00 -17.72 -6.10
CA ALA A 101 -7.68 -19.05 -6.64
C ALA A 101 -8.91 -19.95 -6.90
N ARG A 102 -10.13 -19.51 -6.57
CA ARG A 102 -11.33 -20.31 -6.84
C ARG A 102 -11.66 -20.31 -8.34
N ASP A 103 -12.00 -21.47 -8.90
CA ASP A 103 -12.28 -21.63 -10.34
C ASP A 103 -13.33 -20.64 -10.87
N ASP A 104 -14.40 -20.39 -10.11
CA ASP A 104 -15.46 -19.45 -10.49
C ASP A 104 -14.95 -18.01 -10.59
N ILE A 105 -13.97 -17.66 -9.75
CA ILE A 105 -13.33 -16.35 -9.72
C ILE A 105 -12.27 -16.24 -10.81
N LEU A 106 -11.49 -17.28 -11.05
CA LEU A 106 -10.51 -17.32 -12.14
C LEU A 106 -11.19 -17.15 -13.50
N SER A 107 -12.27 -17.90 -13.76
CA SER A 107 -13.06 -17.76 -15.00
C SER A 107 -13.58 -16.32 -15.18
N LYS A 108 -14.14 -15.73 -14.11
CA LYS A 108 -14.58 -14.33 -14.11
C LYS A 108 -13.43 -13.36 -14.42
N HIS A 109 -12.27 -13.55 -13.80
CA HIS A 109 -11.10 -12.70 -14.01
C HIS A 109 -10.55 -12.81 -15.44
N GLU A 110 -10.64 -13.98 -16.07
CA GLU A 110 -10.27 -14.14 -17.48
C GLU A 110 -11.19 -13.36 -18.43
N ASP A 111 -12.50 -13.37 -18.18
CA ASP A 111 -13.47 -12.55 -18.93
C ASP A 111 -13.14 -11.05 -18.79
N ILE A 112 -12.90 -10.58 -17.55
CA ILE A 112 -12.52 -9.20 -17.27
C ILE A 112 -11.21 -8.84 -17.97
N LYS A 113 -10.21 -9.73 -17.90
CA LYS A 113 -8.92 -9.55 -18.55
C LYS A 113 -9.05 -9.44 -20.07
N ARG A 114 -9.85 -10.32 -20.69
CA ARG A 114 -10.15 -10.23 -22.13
C ARG A 114 -10.82 -8.91 -22.49
N PHE A 115 -11.78 -8.46 -21.68
CA PHE A 115 -12.44 -7.18 -21.88
C PHE A 115 -11.45 -6.01 -21.85
N PHE A 116 -10.59 -5.89 -20.83
CA PHE A 116 -9.65 -4.78 -20.79
C PHE A 116 -8.59 -4.85 -21.88
N ASN A 117 -8.05 -6.04 -22.15
CA ASN A 117 -7.05 -6.23 -23.19
C ASN A 117 -7.58 -5.84 -24.58
N SER A 118 -8.85 -6.13 -24.88
CA SER A 118 -9.47 -5.71 -26.17
C SER A 118 -9.62 -4.19 -26.30
N HIS A 119 -9.51 -3.44 -25.21
CA HIS A 119 -9.51 -1.97 -25.17
C HIS A 119 -8.10 -1.37 -24.97
N GLY A 120 -7.04 -2.17 -25.12
CA GLY A 120 -5.65 -1.72 -24.93
C GLY A 120 -5.30 -1.41 -23.49
N ARG A 121 -6.01 -2.00 -22.53
CA ARG A 121 -5.82 -1.83 -21.08
C ARG A 121 -5.37 -3.13 -20.45
N SER A 122 -4.64 -3.06 -19.35
CA SER A 122 -4.22 -4.24 -18.59
C SER A 122 -5.20 -4.53 -17.47
N PHE A 123 -5.25 -5.79 -17.05
CA PHE A 123 -5.98 -6.22 -15.87
C PHE A 123 -5.10 -7.14 -15.01
N GLU A 124 -5.07 -6.84 -13.71
CA GLU A 124 -4.26 -7.55 -12.73
C GLU A 124 -5.08 -7.85 -11.47
N VAL A 125 -4.70 -8.92 -10.77
CA VAL A 125 -5.26 -9.27 -9.47
C VAL A 125 -4.16 -9.06 -8.43
N PHE A 126 -4.43 -8.20 -7.46
CA PHE A 126 -3.53 -7.95 -6.34
C PHE A 126 -4.00 -8.73 -5.11
N THR A 127 -3.07 -9.44 -4.51
CA THR A 127 -3.28 -10.31 -3.35
C THR A 127 -2.21 -10.05 -2.30
N GLU A 128 -2.37 -10.60 -1.10
CA GLU A 128 -1.36 -10.57 -0.05
C GLU A 128 -0.03 -11.23 -0.45
N VAL A 129 -0.02 -12.07 -1.48
CA VAL A 129 1.22 -12.70 -2.01
C VAL A 129 2.08 -11.68 -2.77
N ASN A 130 1.46 -10.64 -3.34
CA ASN A 130 2.16 -9.57 -4.05
C ASN A 130 2.94 -8.64 -3.10
N LEU A 131 2.58 -8.63 -1.81
CA LEU A 131 3.18 -7.76 -0.82
C LEU A 131 3.49 -8.52 0.48
N PRO A 132 4.70 -9.10 0.60
CA PRO A 132 5.14 -9.77 1.81
C PRO A 132 5.02 -8.89 3.06
N ALA A 133 4.76 -9.51 4.22
CA ALA A 133 4.47 -8.80 5.47
C ALA A 133 5.57 -7.81 5.90
N ALA A 134 6.85 -8.17 5.71
CA ALA A 134 7.97 -7.28 6.00
C ALA A 134 7.94 -6.03 5.12
N ARG A 135 7.67 -6.20 3.82
CA ARG A 135 7.53 -5.08 2.88
C ARG A 135 6.36 -4.18 3.26
N LEU A 136 5.19 -4.74 3.58
CA LEU A 136 4.03 -3.96 4.04
C LEU A 136 4.38 -3.14 5.30
N LYS A 137 4.98 -3.78 6.31
CA LYS A 137 5.39 -3.11 7.56
C LYS A 137 6.36 -1.96 7.31
N ASN A 138 7.33 -2.15 6.41
CA ASN A 138 8.27 -1.10 6.04
C ASN A 138 7.56 0.04 5.30
N LEU A 139 6.65 -0.28 4.36
CA LEU A 139 5.85 0.74 3.66
C LEU A 139 4.98 1.55 4.63
N GLU A 140 4.35 0.91 5.62
CA GLU A 140 3.56 1.60 6.64
C GLU A 140 4.41 2.59 7.44
N LYS A 141 5.61 2.17 7.88
CA LYS A 141 6.56 3.05 8.59
C LYS A 141 6.99 4.23 7.73
N MET A 142 7.47 3.95 6.51
CA MET A 142 7.94 4.97 5.58
C MET A 142 6.83 5.96 5.21
N TYR A 143 5.64 5.45 4.89
CA TYR A 143 4.50 6.29 4.54
C TYR A 143 4.06 7.16 5.73
N HIS A 144 4.05 6.62 6.96
CA HIS A 144 3.76 7.40 8.15
C HIS A 144 4.75 8.56 8.31
N GLY A 145 6.06 8.32 8.23
CA GLY A 145 7.06 9.39 8.28
C GLY A 145 6.94 10.39 7.12
N ALA A 146 6.73 9.90 5.89
CA ALA A 146 6.55 10.73 4.70
C ALA A 146 5.29 11.62 4.77
N SER A 147 4.23 11.12 5.41
CA SER A 147 2.95 11.83 5.56
C SER A 147 3.05 13.11 6.39
N ASN A 148 4.10 13.24 7.22
CA ASN A 148 4.41 14.50 7.93
C ASN A 148 4.63 15.67 6.96
N PHE A 149 4.97 15.38 5.70
CA PHE A 149 5.23 16.35 4.64
C PHE A 149 4.10 16.44 3.61
N PHE A 150 2.89 15.99 3.93
CA PHE A 150 1.74 16.17 3.02
C PHE A 150 1.19 17.60 3.06
N ASN A 151 1.29 18.25 4.21
CA ASN A 151 0.87 19.65 4.42
C ASN A 151 2.06 20.61 4.62
N ALA A 152 3.28 20.15 4.34
CA ALA A 152 4.50 20.92 4.46
C ALA A 152 5.40 20.65 3.25
N THR A 153 6.27 21.59 2.92
CA THR A 153 7.28 21.37 1.87
C THR A 153 8.44 20.59 2.47
N PRO A 154 8.75 19.38 1.96
CA PRO A 154 9.91 18.62 2.42
C PRO A 154 11.20 19.31 1.94
N ASP A 155 12.15 19.51 2.86
CA ASP A 155 13.49 20.02 2.56
C ASP A 155 14.40 18.91 2.01
N ILE A 156 14.15 18.54 0.76
CA ILE A 156 14.85 17.46 0.07
C ILE A 156 16.32 17.82 -0.16
N ASP A 157 16.60 19.06 -0.58
CA ASP A 157 17.95 19.49 -0.96
C ASP A 157 18.91 19.43 0.24
N SER A 158 18.51 19.94 1.41
CA SER A 158 19.34 19.87 2.62
C SER A 158 19.54 18.42 3.06
N ALA A 159 18.53 17.56 2.91
CA ALA A 159 18.61 16.16 3.29
C ALA A 159 19.55 15.37 2.38
N LEU A 160 19.46 15.54 1.07
CA LEU A 160 20.36 14.92 0.10
C LEU A 160 21.80 15.42 0.29
N ALA A 161 22.00 16.70 0.62
CA ALA A 161 23.34 17.24 0.89
C ALA A 161 23.95 16.71 2.19
N ALA A 162 23.13 16.33 3.17
CA ALA A 162 23.58 15.81 4.46
C ALA A 162 23.95 14.32 4.42
N LEU A 163 23.29 13.55 3.56
CA LEU A 163 23.41 12.09 3.52
C LEU A 163 24.53 11.63 2.57
N PRO A 164 25.35 10.65 2.99
CA PRO A 164 26.31 10.01 2.08
C PRO A 164 25.59 9.13 1.04
N GLU A 165 26.29 8.73 -0.02
CA GLU A 165 25.76 7.81 -1.05
C GLU A 165 25.35 6.45 -0.48
N GLN A 166 25.97 6.01 0.61
CA GLN A 166 25.67 4.77 1.31
C GLN A 166 25.86 4.98 2.82
N ALA A 167 24.89 4.51 3.61
CA ALA A 167 24.92 4.55 5.07
C ALA A 167 24.01 3.47 5.65
N THR A 168 24.13 3.18 6.94
CA THR A 168 23.04 2.52 7.69
C THR A 168 21.92 3.51 7.99
N ILE A 169 20.74 3.02 8.37
CA ILE A 169 19.64 3.87 8.84
C ILE A 169 20.08 4.70 10.05
N GLU A 170 20.84 4.13 11.00
CA GLU A 170 21.33 4.85 12.18
C GLU A 170 22.30 5.99 11.82
N GLU A 171 23.25 5.71 10.92
CA GLU A 171 24.17 6.72 10.42
C GLU A 171 23.41 7.84 9.70
N ALA A 172 22.48 7.49 8.82
CA ALA A 172 21.66 8.45 8.09
C ALA A 172 20.87 9.38 9.02
N LEU A 173 20.27 8.83 10.08
CA LEU A 173 19.56 9.65 11.09
C LEU A 173 20.52 10.60 11.83
N THR A 174 21.73 10.14 12.17
CA THR A 174 22.77 10.97 12.78
C THR A 174 23.21 12.11 11.86
N HIS A 175 23.36 11.84 10.56
CA HIS A 175 23.69 12.84 9.54
C HIS A 175 22.59 13.90 9.40
N LEU A 176 21.32 13.50 9.36
CA LEU A 176 20.19 14.43 9.30
C LEU A 176 20.11 15.31 10.55
N GLU A 177 20.31 14.74 11.74
CA GLU A 177 20.34 15.49 12.99
C GLU A 177 21.48 16.53 13.01
N ALA A 178 22.69 16.13 12.60
CA ALA A 178 23.84 17.03 12.52
C ALA A 178 23.63 18.19 11.52
N ALA A 179 22.82 17.97 10.47
CA ALA A 179 22.42 18.97 9.49
C ALA A 179 21.16 19.76 9.88
N ASN A 180 20.60 19.53 11.08
CA ASN A 180 19.35 20.14 11.55
C ASN A 180 18.14 19.85 10.62
N VAL A 181 18.13 18.67 9.98
CA VAL A 181 17.04 18.16 9.16
C VAL A 181 16.19 17.18 9.98
N HIS A 182 14.86 17.29 9.88
CA HIS A 182 13.95 16.45 10.66
C HIS A 182 14.11 14.95 10.31
N PRO A 183 14.17 14.02 11.30
CA PRO A 183 14.41 12.59 11.08
C PRO A 183 13.45 11.90 10.10
N SER A 184 12.16 12.27 10.09
CA SER A 184 11.18 11.72 9.13
C SER A 184 11.51 12.00 7.67
N MET A 185 12.48 12.87 7.39
CA MET A 185 12.99 13.04 6.04
C MET A 185 13.60 11.75 5.50
N LEU A 186 14.21 10.91 6.35
CA LEU A 186 14.70 9.60 5.90
C LEU A 186 13.55 8.72 5.38
N ASP A 187 12.44 8.66 6.12
CA ASP A 187 11.22 7.95 5.69
C ASP A 187 10.68 8.53 4.38
N TYR A 188 10.66 9.86 4.25
CA TYR A 188 10.25 10.54 3.03
C TYR A 188 11.12 10.16 1.82
N LEU A 189 12.44 10.20 1.99
CA LEU A 189 13.40 9.89 0.93
C LEU A 189 13.32 8.43 0.50
N LEU A 190 13.19 7.50 1.46
CA LEU A 190 13.02 6.08 1.18
C LEU A 190 11.66 5.79 0.51
N PHE A 191 10.58 6.42 0.98
CA PHE A 191 9.25 6.22 0.42
C PHE A 191 9.12 6.71 -1.02
N ASN A 192 9.85 7.78 -1.37
CA ASN A 192 9.79 8.41 -2.69
C ASN A 192 10.98 8.02 -3.61
N ASP A 193 11.67 6.92 -3.30
CA ASP A 193 12.75 6.33 -4.11
C ASP A 193 13.99 7.24 -4.31
N TYR A 194 14.24 8.22 -3.43
CA TYR A 194 15.50 8.97 -3.41
C TYR A 194 16.65 8.12 -2.85
N PHE A 195 16.33 7.24 -1.91
CA PHE A 195 17.21 6.22 -1.38
C PHE A 195 16.53 4.85 -1.46
N LYS A 196 17.33 3.80 -1.63
CA LYS A 196 16.89 2.40 -1.65
C LYS A 196 17.37 1.67 -0.42
N VAL A 197 16.55 0.76 0.06
CA VAL A 197 16.85 -0.17 1.16
C VAL A 197 16.28 -1.53 0.81
N ASP A 198 16.86 -2.60 1.35
CA ASP A 198 16.23 -3.93 1.21
C ASP A 198 14.89 -3.96 1.94
N MET A 199 13.83 -4.21 1.17
CA MET A 199 12.45 -4.26 1.64
C MET A 199 11.94 -5.70 1.81
N GLN A 200 12.78 -6.71 1.60
CA GLN A 200 12.42 -8.11 1.81
C GLN A 200 12.44 -8.49 3.29
N THR A 201 13.24 -7.79 4.10
CA THR A 201 13.31 -7.95 5.56
C THR A 201 12.83 -6.70 6.28
N ASP A 202 12.48 -6.84 7.56
CA ASP A 202 12.14 -5.70 8.40
C ASP A 202 13.32 -4.72 8.48
N MET A 203 13.07 -3.44 8.20
CA MET A 203 14.09 -2.40 8.37
C MET A 203 14.40 -2.15 9.84
N HIS A 204 15.69 -1.99 10.12
CA HIS A 204 16.26 -1.71 11.43
C HIS A 204 17.48 -0.78 11.31
N ALA A 205 18.05 -0.35 12.45
CA ALA A 205 19.16 0.59 12.52
C ALA A 205 20.33 0.26 11.56
N GLU A 206 20.75 -1.02 11.52
CA GLU A 206 21.85 -1.50 10.68
C GLU A 206 21.48 -1.73 9.20
N SER A 207 20.23 -1.54 8.79
CA SER A 207 19.84 -1.74 7.38
C SER A 207 20.56 -0.70 6.51
N THR A 208 21.26 -1.16 5.48
CA THR A 208 21.99 -0.27 4.57
C THR A 208 21.04 0.38 3.57
N ILE A 209 21.18 1.70 3.41
CA ILE A 209 20.51 2.51 2.40
C ILE A 209 21.52 2.96 1.34
N TYR A 210 21.04 3.14 0.12
CA TYR A 210 21.84 3.57 -1.03
C TYR A 210 21.14 4.72 -1.74
N SER A 211 21.88 5.76 -2.07
CA SER A 211 21.38 6.86 -2.90
C SER A 211 20.90 6.31 -4.25
N ASN A 212 19.75 6.82 -4.69
CA ASN A 212 19.15 6.51 -5.98
C ASN A 212 18.90 7.80 -6.79
N VAL A 213 19.54 8.89 -6.39
CA VAL A 213 19.67 10.10 -7.20
C VAL A 213 20.93 10.02 -8.06
N ALA A 214 20.85 10.50 -9.30
CA ALA A 214 21.95 10.52 -10.26
C ALA A 214 22.83 11.77 -10.12
#